data_AF-A0A0D7ADX8-F1
#
_entry.id   AF-A0A0D7ADX8-F1
#
_cell.length_a   1.000
_cell.length_b   1.000
_cell.length_c   1.000
_cell.angle_alpha   90.00
_cell.angle_beta   90.00
_cell.angle_gamma   90.00
#
_symmetry.space_group_name_H-M   'P 1'
#
loop_
_entity.id
_entity.type
_entity.pdbx_description
1 polymer ?
#
loop_
_entity_poly.entity_id
_entity_poly.type
_entity_poly.pdbx_seq_one_letter_code
_entity_poly.pdbx_strand_id
1 'polypeptide(L)'
;MARTTMTAKKATGAPAPHVPIQGRLIRKEEKAANAQDEGKQHVVQLVNCILLTDDRPFVCPACHLASTPKEPYPFKILCNPATRMFMPAMRGNDILIISLRLADITHDGDVATGIANFLGPYTAVHLHEIPFNYASNSSATAASILKLERLLSTKLQHVKHFAILLLTHTDPVRGDLHHSAANTGAGLPGDLIQTLLSASIMDRVVQPQNRSIFALLACGAIWRIPPAMQSLVAATAQFSALLGFGAPKFIPTVTSHFIQDALLHYLVFERDNISTSLFRAANVGAHSSVILREPRVCFYL
;
A
#
# COMPACT_ATOMS: atom_id res chain seq x y z
N MET A 1 -19.07 -52.48 11.91
CA MET A 1 -18.72 -51.04 11.99
C MET A 1 -19.90 -50.23 11.51
N ALA A 2 -20.58 -49.52 12.41
CA ALA A 2 -21.81 -48.78 12.11
C ALA A 2 -21.46 -47.43 11.44
N ARG A 3 -22.09 -47.12 10.30
CA ARG A 3 -21.98 -45.82 9.62
C ARG A 3 -23.02 -44.87 10.20
N THR A 4 -22.56 -43.78 10.80
CA THR A 4 -23.40 -42.67 11.28
C THR A 4 -23.70 -41.73 10.12
N THR A 5 -24.98 -41.62 9.73
CA THR A 5 -25.49 -40.62 8.79
C THR A 5 -25.84 -39.34 9.54
N MET A 6 -25.16 -38.23 9.21
CA MET A 6 -25.55 -36.89 9.70
C MET A 6 -26.54 -36.26 8.72
N THR A 7 -27.69 -35.81 9.25
CA THR A 7 -28.66 -34.99 8.53
C THR A 7 -28.41 -33.50 8.81
N ALA A 8 -28.24 -32.71 7.75
CA ALA A 8 -28.07 -31.27 7.85
C ALA A 8 -29.42 -30.58 8.12
N LYS A 9 -29.48 -29.72 9.15
CA LYS A 9 -30.63 -28.85 9.42
C LYS A 9 -30.53 -27.60 8.55
N LYS A 10 -31.59 -27.30 7.78
CA LYS A 10 -31.79 -26.03 7.08
C LYS A 10 -32.01 -24.91 8.09
N ALA A 11 -31.21 -23.84 8.00
CA ALA A 11 -31.46 -22.59 8.70
C ALA A 11 -32.53 -21.79 7.94
N THR A 12 -33.65 -21.51 8.60
CA THR A 12 -34.71 -20.63 8.10
C THR A 12 -34.36 -19.18 8.50
N GLY A 13 -33.75 -18.44 7.58
CA GLY A 13 -33.58 -16.99 7.71
C GLY A 13 -34.88 -16.27 7.39
N ALA A 14 -35.36 -15.43 8.32
CA ALA A 14 -36.50 -14.54 8.10
C ALA A 14 -36.12 -13.42 7.10
N PRO A 15 -37.06 -12.95 6.25
CA PRO A 15 -36.79 -11.88 5.29
C PRO A 15 -36.69 -10.51 5.97
N ALA A 16 -35.76 -9.68 5.48
CA ALA A 16 -35.57 -8.31 5.94
C ALA A 16 -36.75 -7.40 5.52
N PRO A 17 -37.10 -6.38 6.33
CA PRO A 17 -38.20 -5.47 6.01
C PRO A 17 -37.84 -4.49 4.90
N HIS A 18 -38.75 -4.36 3.92
CA HIS A 18 -38.69 -3.33 2.88
C HIS A 18 -39.05 -1.96 3.46
N VAL A 19 -38.16 -0.97 3.28
CA VAL A 19 -38.47 0.44 3.50
C VAL A 19 -38.74 1.09 2.13
N PRO A 20 -39.91 1.71 1.90
CA PRO A 20 -40.21 2.38 0.65
C PRO A 20 -39.53 3.74 0.58
N ILE A 21 -38.82 3.99 -0.52
CA ILE A 21 -38.28 5.32 -0.86
C ILE A 21 -39.37 6.06 -1.63
N GLN A 22 -40.05 7.01 -0.98
CA GLN A 22 -40.86 8.02 -1.66
C GLN A 22 -40.12 9.36 -1.67
N GLY A 23 -39.97 9.93 -2.86
CA GLY A 23 -39.34 11.22 -3.10
C GLY A 23 -40.27 12.43 -2.94
N ARG A 24 -39.65 13.61 -2.84
CA ARG A 24 -40.16 14.94 -3.22
C ARG A 24 -38.94 15.88 -3.28
N LEU A 25 -38.51 16.35 -4.46
CA LEU A 25 -38.99 17.52 -5.23
C LEU A 25 -38.77 18.89 -4.56
N ILE A 26 -37.67 19.54 -4.99
CA ILE A 26 -37.50 20.91 -5.52
C ILE A 26 -38.56 21.98 -5.20
N ARG A 27 -38.07 23.13 -4.67
CA ARG A 27 -38.44 24.57 -4.83
C ARG A 27 -38.29 25.28 -3.46
N LYS A 28 -37.91 26.54 -3.30
CA LYS A 28 -37.67 27.71 -4.16
C LYS A 28 -36.88 28.74 -3.30
N GLU A 29 -36.13 29.63 -3.94
CA GLU A 29 -35.58 30.84 -3.33
C GLU A 29 -36.70 31.81 -2.88
N GLU A 30 -36.45 32.56 -1.80
CA GLU A 30 -36.98 33.91 -1.62
C GLU A 30 -36.07 34.73 -0.67
N LYS A 31 -35.72 35.95 -1.10
CA LYS A 31 -34.97 36.99 -0.38
C LYS A 31 -35.95 38.04 0.16
N ALA A 32 -35.64 38.54 1.37
CA ALA A 32 -35.83 39.91 1.92
C ALA A 32 -36.17 39.80 3.42
N ALA A 33 -35.86 40.71 4.34
CA ALA A 33 -34.91 41.81 4.49
C ALA A 33 -35.00 42.25 5.98
N ASN A 34 -33.87 42.61 6.59
CA ASN A 34 -33.66 43.44 7.79
C ASN A 34 -34.52 43.24 9.07
N ALA A 35 -33.83 42.81 10.13
CA ALA A 35 -33.88 43.47 11.44
C ALA A 35 -32.53 43.28 12.16
N GLN A 36 -31.97 44.41 12.62
CA GLN A 36 -30.82 44.47 13.51
C GLN A 36 -31.15 43.72 14.80
N ASP A 37 -30.34 42.73 15.15
CA ASP A 37 -30.15 42.38 16.55
C ASP A 37 -28.79 41.69 16.72
N GLU A 38 -28.18 42.03 17.85
CA GLU A 38 -26.80 41.82 18.22
C GLU A 38 -26.46 40.32 18.38
N GLY A 39 -25.20 39.97 18.10
CA GLY A 39 -24.64 38.69 18.54
C GLY A 39 -25.14 37.44 17.80
N LYS A 40 -24.85 37.32 16.49
CA LYS A 40 -25.01 36.04 15.79
C LYS A 40 -23.68 35.34 15.62
N GLN A 41 -23.51 34.33 16.45
CA GLN A 41 -22.64 33.18 16.26
C GLN A 41 -22.54 32.83 14.77
N HIS A 42 -21.31 32.75 14.27
CA HIS A 42 -21.04 32.05 13.03
C HIS A 42 -21.55 30.61 13.19
N VAL A 43 -22.73 30.34 12.63
CA VAL A 43 -23.16 28.97 12.32
C VAL A 43 -22.27 28.52 11.17
N VAL A 44 -21.05 28.11 11.52
CA VAL A 44 -20.26 27.24 10.67
C VAL A 44 -21.04 25.95 10.63
N GLN A 45 -21.54 25.61 9.45
CA GLN A 45 -22.18 24.33 9.18
C GLN A 45 -21.11 23.24 9.38
N LEU A 46 -21.05 22.75 10.62
CA LEU A 46 -20.07 21.79 11.12
C LEU A 46 -20.39 20.42 10.56
N VAL A 47 -19.74 20.08 9.44
CA VAL A 47 -19.56 18.70 9.04
C VAL A 47 -18.53 18.10 10.00
N ASN A 48 -19.00 17.51 11.11
CA ASN A 48 -18.31 16.62 12.07
C ASN A 48 -16.77 16.45 11.97
N CYS A 49 -16.02 17.55 11.93
CA CYS A 49 -14.62 17.57 12.31
C CYS A 49 -14.61 17.70 13.83
N ILE A 50 -13.75 16.94 14.50
CA ILE A 50 -13.47 17.08 15.93
C ILE A 50 -13.25 18.56 16.21
N LEU A 51 -14.20 19.20 16.88
CA LEU A 51 -14.04 20.54 17.42
C LEU A 51 -13.06 20.41 18.58
N LEU A 52 -11.84 20.85 18.35
CA LEU A 52 -10.89 21.11 19.42
C LEU A 52 -11.36 22.40 20.11
N THR A 53 -12.21 22.26 21.13
CA THR A 53 -12.75 23.37 21.92
C THR A 53 -11.85 23.77 23.09
N ASP A 54 -10.73 23.09 23.28
CA ASP A 54 -9.78 23.41 24.33
C ASP A 54 -8.58 24.12 23.70
N ASP A 55 -8.11 25.21 24.33
CA ASP A 55 -6.85 25.92 24.03
C ASP A 55 -5.58 25.03 24.16
N ARG A 56 -5.76 23.72 24.29
CA ARG A 56 -4.70 22.74 24.36
C ARG A 56 -4.26 22.38 22.93
N PRO A 57 -2.94 22.35 22.65
CA PRO A 57 -2.45 21.93 21.36
C PRO A 57 -2.91 20.50 21.06
N PHE A 58 -3.60 20.30 19.94
CA PHE A 58 -3.96 18.97 19.49
C PHE A 58 -2.70 18.22 19.10
N VAL A 59 -2.45 17.11 19.79
CA VAL A 59 -1.42 16.15 19.41
C VAL A 59 -2.13 15.00 18.70
N CYS A 60 -1.84 14.81 17.42
CA CYS A 60 -2.43 13.72 16.68
C CYS A 60 -2.04 12.37 17.31
N PRO A 61 -2.98 11.50 17.69
CA PRO A 61 -2.66 10.22 18.29
C PRO A 61 -1.96 9.27 17.29
N ALA A 62 -2.11 9.50 15.99
CA ALA A 62 -1.53 8.67 14.94
C ALA A 62 -0.11 9.10 14.54
N CYS A 63 0.20 10.40 14.50
CA CYS A 63 1.50 10.92 14.08
C CYS A 63 2.32 11.60 15.20
N HIS A 64 1.72 11.90 16.35
CA HIS A 64 2.27 12.65 17.49
C HIS A 64 2.71 14.09 17.19
N LEU A 65 2.35 14.63 16.03
CA LEU A 65 2.66 16.01 15.67
C LEU A 65 1.63 16.94 16.34
N ALA A 66 2.13 17.93 17.07
CA ALA A 66 1.31 18.91 17.76
C ALA A 66 0.93 20.05 16.82
N SER A 67 -0.36 20.40 16.73
CA SER A 67 -0.77 21.64 16.10
C SER A 67 -0.46 22.80 17.04
N THR A 68 0.30 23.80 16.58
CA THR A 68 0.39 25.06 17.31
C THR A 68 -0.65 26.04 16.76
N PRO A 69 -1.09 27.05 17.54
CA PRO A 69 -1.99 28.08 17.01
C PRO A 69 -1.42 28.85 15.81
N LYS A 70 -0.09 28.84 15.62
CA LYS A 70 0.62 29.56 14.56
C LYS A 70 0.85 28.72 13.31
N GLU A 71 0.87 27.39 13.43
CA GLU A 71 1.11 26.47 12.33
C GLU A 71 -0.04 25.46 12.27
N PRO A 72 -0.96 25.58 11.30
CA PRO A 72 -2.05 24.63 11.16
C PRO A 72 -1.48 23.24 10.95
N TYR A 73 -2.08 22.27 11.63
CA TYR A 73 -1.72 20.87 11.49
C TYR A 73 -1.72 20.47 10.01
N PRO A 74 -0.64 19.85 9.48
CA PRO A 74 -0.43 19.73 8.04
C PRO A 74 -1.45 18.80 7.36
N PHE A 75 -2.15 17.98 8.13
CA PHE A 75 -3.15 17.04 7.63
C PHE A 75 -4.56 17.55 7.90
N LYS A 76 -5.39 17.60 6.86
CA LYS A 76 -6.84 17.84 7.02
C LYS A 76 -7.53 16.51 7.28
N ILE A 77 -8.44 16.46 8.25
CA ILE A 77 -9.36 15.33 8.40
C ILE A 77 -10.48 15.57 7.39
N LEU A 78 -10.52 14.80 6.30
CA LEU A 78 -11.68 14.81 5.42
C LEU A 78 -12.68 13.77 5.93
N CYS A 79 -13.78 14.21 6.51
CA CYS A 79 -14.92 13.34 6.75
C CYS A 79 -15.66 13.12 5.43
N ASN A 80 -15.75 11.87 4.97
CA ASN A 80 -16.70 11.51 3.93
C ASN A 80 -18.02 11.10 4.59
N PRO A 81 -19.07 11.96 4.58
CA PRO A 81 -20.34 11.65 5.24
C PRO A 81 -21.08 10.45 4.61
N ALA A 82 -20.69 9.98 3.42
CA ALA A 82 -21.29 8.83 2.76
C ALA A 82 -20.80 7.48 3.30
N THR A 83 -19.72 7.45 4.08
CA THR A 83 -19.19 6.23 4.70
C THR A 83 -19.34 6.31 6.21
N ARG A 84 -19.87 5.26 6.86
CA ARG A 84 -19.92 5.15 8.33
C ARG A 84 -18.53 5.13 9.00
N MET A 85 -17.46 5.16 8.21
CA MET A 85 -16.10 5.26 8.71
C MET A 85 -15.69 6.73 8.76
N PHE A 86 -15.42 7.23 9.97
CA PHE A 86 -14.65 8.46 10.17
C PHE A 86 -13.18 8.17 9.82
N MET A 87 -12.88 8.03 8.52
CA MET A 87 -11.49 7.91 8.09
C MET A 87 -10.92 9.31 7.95
N PRO A 88 -9.82 9.64 8.64
CA PRO A 88 -9.09 10.87 8.37
C PRO A 88 -8.46 10.73 6.98
N ALA A 89 -9.15 11.22 5.95
CA ALA A 89 -8.54 11.30 4.63
C ALA A 89 -7.52 12.43 4.68
N MET A 90 -6.24 12.07 4.77
CA MET A 90 -5.14 13.03 4.79
C MET A 90 -4.87 13.51 3.37
N ARG A 91 -4.51 14.79 3.21
CA ARG A 91 -3.79 15.22 2.00
C ARG A 91 -2.34 14.77 2.13
N GLY A 92 -2.09 13.48 1.92
CA GLY A 92 -0.74 12.95 1.75
C GLY A 92 -0.20 13.24 0.36
N ASN A 93 1.11 13.08 0.18
CA ASN A 93 1.70 13.02 -1.16
C ASN A 93 1.18 11.78 -1.91
N ASP A 94 0.93 11.93 -3.21
CA ASP A 94 0.57 10.82 -4.09
C ASP A 94 1.59 9.68 -3.97
N ILE A 95 1.09 8.43 -4.00
CA ILE A 95 1.92 7.23 -4.02
C ILE A 95 1.80 6.55 -5.38
N LEU A 96 2.93 6.13 -5.94
CA LEU A 96 2.97 5.22 -7.07
C LEU A 96 3.40 3.82 -6.61
N ILE A 97 2.53 2.84 -6.83
CA ILE A 97 2.81 1.42 -6.64
C ILE A 97 3.10 0.80 -8.00
N ILE A 98 4.30 0.25 -8.15
CA ILE A 98 4.71 -0.53 -9.32
C ILE A 98 4.76 -1.99 -8.89
N SER A 99 3.81 -2.78 -9.38
CA SER A 99 3.70 -4.21 -9.09
C SER A 99 4.27 -5.01 -10.24
N LEU A 100 5.43 -5.61 -10.04
CA LEU A 100 6.09 -6.50 -10.98
C LEU A 100 5.72 -7.93 -10.61
N ARG A 101 4.91 -8.60 -11.42
CA ARG A 101 4.39 -9.94 -11.11
C ARG A 101 4.85 -10.96 -12.13
N LEU A 102 5.41 -12.08 -11.69
CA LEU A 102 5.67 -13.21 -12.58
C LEU A 102 4.33 -13.73 -13.13
N ALA A 103 4.20 -13.85 -14.45
CA ALA A 103 2.92 -14.07 -15.14
C ALA A 103 2.11 -15.27 -14.61
N ASP A 104 2.79 -16.34 -14.16
CA ASP A 104 2.19 -17.57 -13.65
C ASP A 104 1.58 -17.48 -12.26
N ILE A 105 1.94 -16.45 -11.49
CA ILE A 105 1.36 -16.25 -10.15
C ILE A 105 -0.04 -15.69 -10.36
N THR A 106 -1.09 -16.43 -9.99
CA THR A 106 -2.47 -16.03 -10.25
C THR A 106 -2.79 -14.63 -9.69
N HIS A 107 -3.73 -13.94 -10.36
CA HIS A 107 -4.26 -12.65 -9.89
C HIS A 107 -5.22 -12.78 -8.70
N ASP A 108 -5.50 -13.99 -8.24
CA ASP A 108 -6.44 -14.23 -7.14
C ASP A 108 -5.91 -13.60 -5.85
N GLY A 109 -6.61 -12.58 -5.36
CA GLY A 109 -6.18 -11.80 -4.20
C GLY A 109 -4.94 -10.97 -4.48
N ASP A 110 -4.85 -10.34 -5.67
CA ASP A 110 -3.76 -9.44 -6.05
C ASP A 110 -3.43 -8.47 -4.90
N VAL A 111 -2.26 -8.70 -4.31
CA VAL A 111 -1.77 -7.97 -3.15
C VAL A 111 -1.63 -6.49 -3.47
N ALA A 112 -1.26 -6.14 -4.71
CA ALA A 112 -1.05 -4.76 -5.10
C ALA A 112 -2.38 -3.98 -5.15
N THR A 113 -3.42 -4.54 -5.76
CA THR A 113 -4.78 -3.99 -5.72
C THR A 113 -5.32 -3.89 -4.30
N GLY A 114 -5.11 -4.93 -3.48
CA GLY A 114 -5.51 -4.92 -2.08
C GLY A 114 -4.83 -3.79 -1.28
N ILE A 115 -3.54 -3.57 -1.50
CA ILE A 115 -2.78 -2.45 -0.92
C ILE A 115 -3.32 -1.11 -1.43
N ALA A 116 -3.51 -0.95 -2.73
CA ALA A 116 -3.98 0.30 -3.31
C ALA A 116 -5.35 0.70 -2.77
N ASN A 117 -6.28 -0.25 -2.66
CA ASN A 117 -7.61 -0.03 -2.08
C ASN A 117 -7.53 0.31 -0.59
N PHE A 118 -6.60 -0.30 0.15
CA PHE A 118 -6.37 0.00 1.56
C PHE A 118 -5.82 1.42 1.78
N LEU A 119 -4.90 1.86 0.91
CA LEU A 119 -4.26 3.17 1.03
C LEU A 119 -5.10 4.32 0.43
N GLY A 120 -5.99 4.03 -0.52
CA GLY A 120 -6.82 5.01 -1.23
C GLY A 120 -7.63 5.97 -0.34
N PRO A 121 -8.17 5.55 0.82
CA PRO A 121 -8.79 6.45 1.78
C PRO A 121 -7.84 7.49 2.39
N TYR A 122 -6.52 7.29 2.34
CA TYR A 122 -5.54 8.16 3.00
C TYR A 122 -4.72 9.01 2.05
N THR A 123 -4.59 8.63 0.77
CA THR A 123 -3.86 9.38 -0.25
C THR A 123 -4.26 8.95 -1.66
N ALA A 124 -3.91 9.74 -2.67
CA ALA A 124 -4.05 9.32 -4.05
C ALA A 124 -3.03 8.22 -4.38
N VAL A 125 -3.52 7.08 -4.88
CA VAL A 125 -2.68 5.93 -5.24
C VAL A 125 -2.75 5.69 -6.74
N HIS A 126 -1.59 5.69 -7.38
CA HIS A 126 -1.41 5.26 -8.76
C HIS A 126 -0.87 3.83 -8.74
N LEU A 127 -1.62 2.87 -9.29
CA LEU A 127 -1.18 1.46 -9.37
C LEU A 127 -0.84 1.11 -10.82
N HIS A 128 0.37 0.57 -11.03
CA HIS A 128 0.82 0.05 -12.30
C HIS A 128 1.32 -1.38 -12.14
N GLU A 129 0.52 -2.33 -12.62
CA GLU A 129 0.85 -3.73 -12.65
C GLU A 129 1.53 -4.10 -13.98
N ILE A 130 2.66 -4.80 -13.89
CA ILE A 130 3.45 -5.27 -15.02
C ILE A 130 3.66 -6.77 -14.84
N PRO A 131 2.87 -7.61 -15.53
CA PRO A 131 3.16 -9.03 -15.61
C PRO A 131 4.42 -9.23 -16.45
N PHE A 132 5.34 -10.06 -15.99
CA PHE A 132 6.55 -10.41 -16.74
C PHE A 132 6.69 -11.93 -16.93
N ASN A 133 7.17 -12.32 -18.10
CA ASN A 133 7.61 -13.68 -18.42
C ASN A 133 8.59 -13.65 -19.58
N TYR A 134 9.87 -13.86 -19.30
CA TYR A 134 10.92 -13.76 -20.31
C TYR A 134 11.05 -15.00 -21.21
N ALA A 135 10.33 -16.09 -20.93
CA ALA A 135 10.32 -17.27 -21.82
C ALA A 135 9.35 -17.12 -23.01
N SER A 136 8.30 -16.29 -22.89
CA SER A 136 7.22 -16.23 -23.89
C SER A 136 6.72 -14.84 -24.26
N ASN A 137 6.87 -13.83 -23.37
CA ASN A 137 6.17 -12.54 -23.48
C ASN A 137 7.08 -11.33 -23.21
N SER A 138 8.33 -11.38 -23.70
CA SER A 138 9.30 -10.29 -23.51
C SER A 138 8.83 -8.95 -24.10
N SER A 139 8.13 -8.96 -25.24
CA SER A 139 7.63 -7.76 -25.92
C SER A 139 6.54 -7.02 -25.14
N ALA A 140 5.58 -7.74 -24.56
CA ALA A 140 4.50 -7.15 -23.75
C ALA A 140 5.02 -6.54 -22.45
N THR A 141 6.01 -7.21 -21.84
CA THR A 141 6.72 -6.71 -20.64
C THR A 141 7.44 -5.40 -20.98
N ALA A 142 8.23 -5.39 -22.05
CA ALA A 142 8.95 -4.20 -22.51
C ALA A 142 8.02 -3.04 -22.85
N ALA A 143 6.90 -3.29 -23.52
CA ALA A 143 5.90 -2.26 -23.83
C ALA A 143 5.29 -1.63 -22.56
N SER A 144 5.06 -2.43 -21.52
CA SER A 144 4.53 -1.96 -20.23
C SER A 144 5.55 -1.11 -19.48
N ILE A 145 6.83 -1.50 -19.51
CA ILE A 145 7.95 -0.72 -18.95
C ILE A 145 8.08 0.63 -19.66
N LEU A 146 8.09 0.64 -21.00
CA LEU A 146 8.14 1.89 -21.78
C LEU A 146 6.94 2.81 -21.51
N LYS A 147 5.74 2.22 -21.30
CA LYS A 147 4.56 2.99 -20.91
C LYS A 147 4.73 3.62 -19.52
N LEU A 148 5.26 2.87 -18.56
CA LEU A 148 5.55 3.36 -17.21
C LEU A 148 6.57 4.51 -17.24
N GLU A 149 7.66 4.37 -18.00
CA GLU A 149 8.66 5.44 -18.20
C GLU A 149 8.00 6.73 -18.70
N ARG A 150 7.18 6.63 -19.75
CA ARG A 150 6.45 7.80 -20.28
C ARG A 150 5.55 8.44 -19.24
N LEU A 151 4.87 7.66 -18.39
CA LEU A 151 4.02 8.19 -17.34
C LEU A 151 4.82 8.89 -16.24
N LEU A 152 5.95 8.31 -15.83
CA LEU A 152 6.89 8.91 -14.88
C LEU A 152 7.47 10.23 -15.39
N SER A 153 7.78 10.30 -16.69
CA SER A 153 8.30 11.51 -17.34
C SER A 153 7.24 12.54 -17.71
N THR A 154 5.94 12.27 -17.51
CA THR A 154 4.87 13.22 -17.89
C THR A 154 3.86 13.44 -16.78
N LYS A 155 3.00 12.45 -16.52
CA LYS A 155 1.85 12.58 -15.63
C LYS A 155 2.17 12.38 -14.15
N LEU A 156 3.27 11.70 -13.84
CA LEU A 156 3.64 11.30 -12.47
C LEU A 156 4.94 11.96 -12.00
N GLN A 157 5.30 13.10 -12.59
CA GLN A 157 6.49 13.88 -12.20
C GLN A 157 6.38 14.46 -10.78
N HIS A 158 5.15 14.65 -10.27
CA HIS A 158 4.92 15.19 -8.93
C HIS A 158 4.98 14.13 -7.82
N VAL A 159 4.87 12.84 -8.17
CA VAL A 159 4.89 11.74 -7.20
C VAL A 159 6.26 11.64 -6.54
N LYS A 160 6.33 11.60 -5.20
CA LYS A 160 7.61 11.46 -4.47
C LYS A 160 7.69 10.18 -3.65
N HIS A 161 6.61 9.42 -3.58
CA HIS A 161 6.51 8.20 -2.80
C HIS A 161 6.28 7.00 -3.69
N PHE A 162 7.15 6.01 -3.55
CA PHE A 162 7.19 4.86 -4.45
C PHE A 162 7.19 3.55 -3.65
N ALA A 163 6.39 2.59 -4.11
CA ALA A 163 6.45 1.21 -3.65
C ALA A 163 6.67 0.29 -4.85
N ILE A 164 7.78 -0.43 -4.87
CA ILE A 164 8.03 -1.47 -5.86
C ILE A 164 7.72 -2.81 -5.21
N LEU A 165 6.75 -3.54 -5.74
CA LEU A 165 6.38 -4.87 -5.28
C LEU A 165 6.83 -5.89 -6.32
N LEU A 166 7.81 -6.73 -6.00
CA LEU A 166 8.27 -7.79 -6.88
C LEU A 166 7.71 -9.14 -6.39
N LEU A 167 6.69 -9.66 -7.08
CA LEU A 167 6.05 -10.92 -6.77
C LEU A 167 6.57 -12.02 -7.71
N THR A 168 7.37 -12.93 -7.17
CA THR A 168 8.01 -14.01 -7.95
C THR A 168 8.31 -15.23 -7.07
N HIS A 169 8.78 -16.32 -7.69
CA HIS A 169 9.33 -17.47 -7.00
C HIS A 169 10.86 -17.36 -6.87
N THR A 170 11.41 -18.09 -5.90
CA THR A 170 12.85 -18.25 -5.71
C THR A 170 13.26 -19.69 -5.93
N ASP A 171 14.40 -19.88 -6.59
CA ASP A 171 15.06 -21.17 -6.70
C ASP A 171 15.52 -21.61 -5.29
N PRO A 172 15.12 -22.79 -4.79
CA PRO A 172 15.41 -23.20 -3.41
C PRO A 172 16.88 -23.52 -3.16
N VAL A 173 17.65 -23.80 -4.22
CA VAL A 173 19.06 -24.20 -4.14
C VAL A 173 19.97 -22.98 -4.34
N ARG A 174 19.66 -22.15 -5.35
CA ARG A 174 20.50 -21.01 -5.74
C ARG A 174 20.05 -19.68 -5.12
N GLY A 175 18.79 -19.59 -4.69
CA GLY A 175 18.19 -18.32 -4.24
C GLY A 175 17.87 -17.35 -5.38
N ASP A 176 18.09 -17.76 -6.63
CA ASP A 176 17.81 -16.99 -7.84
C ASP A 176 16.32 -16.66 -7.98
N LEU A 177 16.01 -15.52 -8.59
CA LEU A 177 14.63 -15.13 -8.87
C LEU A 177 14.16 -15.71 -10.18
N HIS A 178 12.95 -16.27 -10.17
CA HIS A 178 12.32 -16.77 -11.38
C HIS A 178 11.96 -15.61 -12.30
N HIS A 179 12.41 -15.70 -13.54
CA HIS A 179 12.12 -14.72 -14.60
C HIS A 179 11.16 -15.30 -15.66
N SER A 180 10.75 -16.54 -15.46
CA SER A 180 9.85 -17.25 -16.37
C SER A 180 8.92 -18.21 -15.63
N ALA A 181 7.81 -18.47 -16.31
CA ALA A 181 6.77 -19.41 -15.94
C ALA A 181 7.28 -20.83 -15.64
N ALA A 182 6.50 -21.60 -14.88
CA ALA A 182 6.65 -23.04 -14.69
C ALA A 182 8.06 -23.50 -14.30
N ASN A 183 8.80 -22.65 -13.57
CA ASN A 183 10.17 -22.91 -13.14
C ASN A 183 11.17 -23.14 -14.29
N THR A 184 10.90 -22.58 -15.47
CA THR A 184 11.73 -22.80 -16.68
C THR A 184 12.97 -21.92 -16.76
N GLY A 185 13.15 -20.99 -15.82
CA GLY A 185 14.28 -20.06 -15.82
C GLY A 185 14.29 -19.16 -14.59
N ALA A 186 15.47 -19.07 -13.98
CA ALA A 186 15.79 -18.23 -12.84
C ALA A 186 17.20 -17.67 -13.00
N GLY A 187 17.40 -16.45 -12.52
CA GLY A 187 18.68 -15.74 -12.59
C GLY A 187 18.95 -14.92 -11.34
N LEU A 188 20.12 -14.30 -11.29
CA LEU A 188 20.50 -13.50 -10.14
C LEU A 188 19.49 -12.37 -9.90
N PRO A 189 19.14 -12.07 -8.65
CA PRO A 189 18.17 -11.03 -8.32
C PRO A 189 18.50 -9.67 -8.94
N GLY A 190 19.79 -9.30 -8.94
CA GLY A 190 20.24 -8.03 -9.49
C GLY A 190 20.01 -7.91 -11.00
N ASP A 191 20.28 -8.95 -11.76
CA ASP A 191 20.08 -8.95 -13.22
C ASP A 191 18.60 -8.81 -13.56
N LEU A 192 17.74 -9.54 -12.84
CA LEU A 192 16.29 -9.45 -13.03
C LEU A 192 15.76 -8.05 -12.67
N ILE A 193 16.21 -7.48 -11.55
CA ILE A 193 15.79 -6.14 -11.11
C ILE A 193 16.23 -5.08 -12.12
N GLN A 194 17.48 -5.13 -12.60
CA GLN A 194 17.98 -4.20 -13.63
C GLN A 194 17.22 -4.32 -14.96
N THR A 195 16.76 -5.53 -15.29
CA THR A 195 15.97 -5.76 -16.50
C THR A 195 14.54 -5.22 -16.36
N LEU A 196 13.90 -5.42 -15.20
CA LEU A 196 12.52 -4.98 -14.96
C LEU A 196 12.40 -3.49 -14.62
N LEU A 197 13.40 -2.94 -13.95
CA LEU A 197 13.49 -1.54 -13.56
C LEU A 197 14.62 -0.91 -14.36
N SER A 198 14.28 -0.33 -15.50
CA SER A 198 15.24 0.39 -16.33
C SER A 198 15.94 1.50 -15.53
N ALA A 199 17.12 1.92 -15.99
CA ALA A 199 17.85 3.03 -15.40
C ALA A 199 16.97 4.29 -15.27
N SER A 200 16.12 4.57 -16.27
CA SER A 200 15.20 5.72 -16.23
C SER A 200 14.16 5.62 -15.09
N ILE A 201 13.60 4.44 -14.86
CA ILE A 201 12.68 4.22 -13.74
C ILE A 201 13.44 4.37 -12.42
N MET A 202 14.61 3.74 -12.31
CA MET A 202 15.43 3.79 -11.10
C MET A 202 15.84 5.22 -10.74
N ASP A 203 16.40 5.98 -11.69
CA ASP A 203 16.80 7.38 -11.54
C ASP A 203 15.65 8.28 -11.07
N ARG A 204 14.41 7.91 -11.42
CA ARG A 204 13.22 8.62 -10.98
C ARG A 204 12.78 8.21 -9.58
N VAL A 205 12.80 6.91 -9.28
CA VAL A 205 12.27 6.34 -8.03
C VAL A 205 13.18 6.66 -6.84
N VAL A 206 14.49 6.48 -6.99
CA VAL A 206 15.48 6.50 -5.88
C VAL A 206 16.14 7.87 -5.64
N GLN A 207 15.52 8.95 -6.12
CA GLN A 207 16.07 10.30 -5.91
C GLN A 207 16.13 10.63 -4.40
N PRO A 208 17.13 11.41 -3.94
CA PRO A 208 17.32 11.69 -2.50
C PRO A 208 16.10 12.30 -1.80
N GLN A 209 15.28 13.06 -2.51
CA GLN A 209 14.05 13.68 -2.01
C GLN A 209 12.83 12.75 -2.00
N ASN A 210 12.94 11.55 -2.56
CA ASN A 210 11.86 10.58 -2.63
C ASN A 210 11.95 9.58 -1.48
N ARG A 211 10.80 9.02 -1.10
CA ARG A 211 10.72 7.84 -0.24
C ARG A 211 10.34 6.65 -1.10
N SER A 212 11.17 5.61 -1.08
CA SER A 212 10.96 4.44 -1.91
C SER A 212 11.16 3.15 -1.10
N ILE A 213 10.19 2.25 -1.18
CA ILE A 213 10.29 0.90 -0.62
C ILE A 213 10.38 -0.10 -1.77
N PHE A 214 11.32 -1.03 -1.68
CA PHE A 214 11.31 -2.24 -2.49
C PHE A 214 10.85 -3.42 -1.63
N ALA A 215 9.79 -4.12 -2.02
CA ALA A 215 9.29 -5.30 -1.34
C ALA A 215 9.42 -6.53 -2.24
N LEU A 216 10.25 -7.48 -1.83
CA LEU A 216 10.37 -8.78 -2.47
C LEU A 216 9.35 -9.75 -1.86
N LEU A 217 8.33 -10.07 -2.66
CA LEU A 217 7.25 -10.98 -2.31
C LEU A 217 7.56 -12.37 -2.90
N ALA A 218 8.46 -13.10 -2.24
CA ALA A 218 8.93 -14.41 -2.70
C ALA A 218 9.25 -15.34 -1.52
N CYS A 219 9.43 -16.64 -1.81
CA CYS A 219 9.90 -17.60 -0.82
C CYS A 219 11.31 -17.23 -0.32
N GLY A 220 11.61 -17.58 0.93
CA GLY A 220 12.80 -17.09 1.64
C GLY A 220 14.14 -17.76 1.29
N ALA A 221 14.23 -18.52 0.21
CA ALA A 221 15.49 -19.15 -0.22
C ALA A 221 16.60 -18.11 -0.49
N ILE A 222 16.24 -16.98 -1.09
CA ILE A 222 17.16 -15.88 -1.41
C ILE A 222 17.96 -15.37 -0.20
N TRP A 223 17.38 -15.40 1.00
CA TRP A 223 18.02 -14.91 2.22
C TRP A 223 19.00 -15.90 2.86
N ARG A 224 18.94 -17.16 2.44
CA ARG A 224 19.80 -18.23 2.94
C ARG A 224 21.01 -18.48 2.04
N ILE A 225 20.96 -18.00 0.79
CA ILE A 225 22.01 -18.20 -0.20
C ILE A 225 22.80 -16.89 -0.38
N PRO A 226 24.04 -16.79 0.14
CA PRO A 226 24.76 -15.52 0.20
C PRO A 226 24.95 -14.80 -1.14
N PRO A 227 25.30 -15.48 -2.27
CA PRO A 227 25.42 -14.80 -3.57
C PRO A 227 24.13 -14.11 -4.02
N ALA A 228 22.98 -14.80 -3.88
CA ALA A 228 21.69 -14.24 -4.25
C ALA A 228 21.30 -13.07 -3.33
N MET A 229 21.49 -13.24 -2.01
CA MET A 229 21.24 -12.16 -1.04
C MET A 229 22.09 -10.92 -1.34
N GLN A 230 23.39 -11.10 -1.60
CA GLN A 230 24.29 -9.99 -1.91
C GLN A 230 23.89 -9.28 -3.21
N SER A 231 23.53 -10.05 -4.24
CA SER A 231 23.02 -9.51 -5.51
C SER A 231 21.76 -8.66 -5.30
N LEU A 232 20.79 -9.16 -4.51
CA LEU A 232 19.58 -8.41 -4.16
C LEU A 232 19.90 -7.13 -3.39
N VAL A 233 20.74 -7.22 -2.36
CA VAL A 233 21.13 -6.10 -1.50
C VAL A 233 21.85 -5.03 -2.32
N ALA A 234 22.73 -5.42 -3.25
CA ALA A 234 23.40 -4.49 -4.15
C ALA A 234 22.41 -3.78 -5.08
N ALA A 235 21.53 -4.54 -5.74
CA ALA A 235 20.56 -4.01 -6.69
C ALA A 235 19.51 -3.08 -6.05
N THR A 236 19.22 -3.29 -4.77
CA THR A 236 18.23 -2.51 -4.01
C THR A 236 18.86 -1.50 -3.04
N ALA A 237 20.18 -1.30 -3.09
CA ALA A 237 20.88 -0.43 -2.13
C ALA A 237 20.45 1.05 -2.18
N GLN A 238 19.89 1.49 -3.32
CA GLN A 238 19.45 2.87 -3.52
C GLN A 238 18.05 3.13 -2.94
N PHE A 239 17.28 2.08 -2.63
CA PHE A 239 15.97 2.24 -2.02
C PHE A 239 16.11 2.65 -0.55
N SER A 240 15.18 3.48 -0.08
CA SER A 240 15.07 3.89 1.31
C SER A 240 14.77 2.73 2.26
N ALA A 241 14.16 1.64 1.76
CA ALA A 241 14.08 0.38 2.49
C ALA A 241 13.89 -0.82 1.55
N LEU A 242 14.34 -1.98 2.01
CA LEU A 242 14.07 -3.29 1.42
C LEU A 242 13.27 -4.13 2.41
N LEU A 243 12.13 -4.64 1.94
CA LEU A 243 11.28 -5.59 2.63
C LEU A 243 11.37 -6.97 1.97
N GLY A 244 11.40 -8.01 2.78
CA GLY A 244 11.47 -9.38 2.35
C GLY A 244 10.90 -10.35 3.37
N PHE A 245 10.73 -11.61 2.95
CA PHE A 245 10.17 -12.66 3.79
C PHE A 245 11.05 -13.90 3.76
N GLY A 246 11.39 -14.43 4.95
CA GLY A 246 12.26 -15.60 5.10
C GLY A 246 11.52 -16.94 5.14
N ALA A 247 10.19 -16.94 5.08
CA ALA A 247 9.39 -18.16 5.09
C ALA A 247 9.78 -19.09 3.91
N PRO A 248 9.99 -20.41 4.15
CA PRO A 248 10.26 -21.36 3.06
C PRO A 248 9.14 -21.40 2.00
N LYS A 249 7.90 -21.17 2.44
CA LYS A 249 6.72 -21.05 1.57
C LYS A 249 6.06 -19.71 1.85
N PHE A 250 6.22 -18.77 0.92
CA PHE A 250 5.60 -17.46 1.01
C PHE A 250 4.11 -17.53 0.64
N ILE A 251 3.27 -16.88 1.46
CA ILE A 251 1.82 -16.78 1.23
C ILE A 251 1.46 -15.29 1.18
N PRO A 252 1.29 -14.72 -0.03
CA PRO A 252 1.13 -13.27 -0.19
C PRO A 252 -0.03 -12.69 0.63
N THR A 253 -1.16 -13.41 0.72
CA THR A 253 -2.36 -12.99 1.45
C THR A 253 -2.18 -12.87 2.96
N VAL A 254 -1.28 -13.64 3.56
CA VAL A 254 -0.98 -13.53 5.01
C VAL A 254 -0.12 -12.29 5.27
N THR A 255 0.75 -11.96 4.33
CA THR A 255 1.71 -10.85 4.46
C THR A 255 1.16 -9.51 3.98
N SER A 256 0.03 -9.49 3.27
CA SER A 256 -0.53 -8.27 2.69
C SER A 256 -0.87 -7.22 3.73
N HIS A 257 -1.41 -7.63 4.88
CA HIS A 257 -1.72 -6.71 5.99
C HIS A 257 -0.47 -6.02 6.54
N PHE A 258 0.62 -6.76 6.66
CA PHE A 258 1.89 -6.17 7.09
C PHE A 258 2.41 -5.14 6.08
N ILE A 259 2.36 -5.47 4.78
CA ILE A 259 2.79 -4.54 3.72
C ILE A 259 1.90 -3.30 3.71
N GLN A 260 0.59 -3.46 3.86
CA GLN A 260 -0.38 -2.37 3.99
C GLN A 260 0.00 -1.42 5.13
N ASP A 261 0.23 -1.95 6.33
CA ASP A 261 0.64 -1.16 7.50
C ASP A 261 2.00 -0.50 7.30
N ALA A 262 2.98 -1.23 6.76
CA ALA A 262 4.32 -0.71 6.48
C ALA A 262 4.28 0.48 5.51
N LEU A 263 3.54 0.35 4.40
CA LEU A 263 3.40 1.42 3.41
C LEU A 263 2.59 2.60 3.97
N LEU A 264 1.54 2.34 4.75
CA LEU A 264 0.76 3.38 5.41
C LEU A 264 1.64 4.20 6.36
N HIS A 265 2.41 3.55 7.22
CA HIS A 265 3.29 4.25 8.16
C HIS A 265 4.45 4.97 7.47
N TYR A 266 5.10 4.33 6.50
CA TYR A 266 6.32 4.87 5.92
C TYR A 266 6.09 5.88 4.80
N LEU A 267 5.11 5.63 3.92
CA LEU A 267 4.85 6.49 2.75
C LEU A 267 3.72 7.48 2.97
N VAL A 268 2.69 7.13 3.75
CA VAL A 268 1.55 8.05 3.97
C VAL A 268 1.80 8.92 5.21
N PHE A 269 2.12 8.31 6.35
CA PHE A 269 2.42 9.04 7.59
C PHE A 269 3.87 9.52 7.69
N GLU A 270 4.69 9.23 6.67
CA GLU A 270 6.10 9.65 6.57
C GLU A 270 6.94 9.34 7.83
N ARG A 271 6.66 8.23 8.52
CA ARG A 271 7.46 7.80 9.67
C ARG A 271 8.90 7.51 9.24
N ASP A 272 9.87 7.84 10.09
CA ASP A 272 11.29 7.69 9.75
C ASP A 272 11.74 6.23 9.57
N ASN A 273 10.99 5.29 10.16
CA ASN A 273 11.28 3.86 10.09
C ASN A 273 10.01 3.04 9.83
N ILE A 274 10.20 1.90 9.16
CA ILE A 274 9.20 0.86 8.94
C ILE A 274 9.10 -0.04 10.19
N SER A 275 10.13 -0.06 11.04
CA SER A 275 10.19 -0.94 12.21
C SER A 275 9.05 -0.74 13.20
N THR A 276 8.46 0.47 13.27
CA THR A 276 7.21 0.71 14.02
C THR A 276 6.04 -0.18 13.57
N SER A 277 6.02 -0.58 12.30
CA SER A 277 5.04 -1.52 11.74
C SER A 277 5.35 -2.97 12.10
N LEU A 278 6.64 -3.33 12.28
CA LEU A 278 7.04 -4.69 12.68
C LEU A 278 6.49 -5.07 14.06
N PHE A 279 6.49 -4.13 15.02
CA PHE A 279 5.95 -4.39 16.36
C PHE A 279 4.44 -4.66 16.38
N ARG A 280 3.71 -4.19 15.36
CA ARG A 280 2.27 -4.43 15.21
C ARG A 280 1.96 -5.67 14.38
N ALA A 281 2.97 -6.22 13.72
CA ALA A 281 2.87 -7.32 12.77
C ALA A 281 2.72 -8.71 13.42
N ALA A 282 2.09 -8.80 14.60
CA ALA A 282 1.81 -10.09 15.26
C ALA A 282 1.04 -11.08 14.36
N ASN A 283 0.41 -10.57 13.29
CA ASN A 283 -0.40 -11.32 12.33
C ASN A 283 0.38 -11.93 11.16
N VAL A 284 1.69 -11.69 11.00
CA VAL A 284 2.48 -12.29 9.90
C VAL A 284 2.66 -13.81 10.07
N GLY A 285 2.23 -14.34 11.22
CA GLY A 285 2.20 -15.76 11.55
C GLY A 285 3.57 -16.24 12.03
N ALA A 286 3.58 -17.21 12.95
CA ALA A 286 4.80 -17.70 13.62
C ALA A 286 5.86 -18.33 12.68
N HIS A 287 5.60 -18.43 11.38
CA HIS A 287 6.45 -19.09 10.39
C HIS A 287 6.96 -18.17 9.29
N SER A 288 6.79 -16.86 9.45
CA SER A 288 7.21 -15.86 8.47
C SER A 288 8.13 -14.84 9.15
N SER A 289 9.44 -15.01 8.97
CA SER A 289 10.38 -13.94 9.32
C SER A 289 10.25 -12.80 8.31
N VAL A 290 10.27 -11.58 8.81
CA VAL A 290 10.27 -10.36 8.00
C VAL A 290 11.68 -9.80 8.01
N ILE A 291 12.23 -9.60 6.83
CA ILE A 291 13.57 -9.06 6.65
C ILE A 291 13.41 -7.61 6.25
N LEU A 292 13.88 -6.73 7.12
CA LEU A 292 13.88 -5.29 6.91
C LEU A 292 15.32 -4.80 6.87
N ARG A 293 15.69 -4.21 5.73
CA ARG A 293 16.93 -3.44 5.62
C ARG A 293 16.57 -1.98 5.40
N GLU A 294 17.01 -1.12 6.31
CA GLU A 294 16.99 0.33 6.16
C GLU A 294 18.44 0.82 6.04
N PRO A 295 18.73 1.87 5.25
CA PRO A 295 20.08 2.42 5.10
C PRO A 295 20.73 2.83 6.42
N ARG A 296 19.94 3.04 7.47
CA ARG A 296 20.40 3.47 8.80
C ARG A 296 20.32 2.37 9.87
N VAL A 297 19.64 1.25 9.62
CA VAL A 297 19.49 0.16 10.58
C VAL A 297 19.26 -1.18 9.86
N CYS A 298 20.10 -2.18 10.14
CA CYS A 298 19.83 -3.57 9.75
C CYS A 298 19.28 -4.34 10.96
N PHE A 299 18.05 -4.84 10.86
CA PHE A 299 17.48 -5.77 11.85
C PHE A 299 17.26 -7.14 11.20
N TYR A 300 17.67 -8.20 11.91
CA TYR A 300 17.23 -9.57 11.64
C TYR A 300 16.28 -9.95 12.77
N LEU A 301 15.00 -10.19 12.44
CA LEU A 301 13.98 -10.69 13.37
C LEU A 301 13.52 -12.09 12.93
#